data_AF-A0A3M7CIR2-F1
#
_entry.id   AF-A0A3M7CIR2-F1
#
_cell.length_a   1.000
_cell.length_b   1.000
_cell.length_c   1.000
_cell.angle_alpha   90.00
_cell.angle_beta   90.00
_cell.angle_gamma   90.00
#
_symmetry.space_group_name_H-M   'P 1'
#
loop_
_entity.id
_entity.type
_entity.pdbx_description
1 polymer ?
#
loop_
_entity_poly.entity_id
_entity_poly.type
_entity_poly.pdbx_seq_one_letter_code
_entity_poly.pdbx_strand_id
1 'polypeptide(L)'
;MPYNTLPDQYDPDLLADIAELRIKMLANAMNSNSRAFGRGGTNNQARNQPAPASRANTASPSTYNQSQVNAPSIPSAPPSPSLTQNVAANEAAMHQAMKAQGRIPQFFREQQSGFIVKGNFMTLAAKPVLIEEGEWVAHQAVEQIRLLTGMLRCVQTEDRSTGMSVCNERECPAMSAGATVYMWIDTNRNPINLPAPTYIKHIQTWVNGKIQDPNIFPTESFTSAPPLPSSSQTAADPTHWLGKTSGFPQRFEVEVRNMYKQMFRCYAHLYWTHWLFFYHTSSTRELNTCFMHFISVGRLYGLLSERDMEPMQPLIDIWLKQGVLPDLEKVQPGQPLSNPAASPAIAMNEKSNQEKTTQEGRA
;
A
#
# COMPACT_ATOMS: atom_id res chain seq x y z
N MET A 1 17.98 -46.31 -22.41
CA MET A 1 17.16 -45.35 -23.20
C MET A 1 17.43 -43.96 -22.65
N PRO A 2 17.79 -42.99 -23.50
CA PRO A 2 18.70 -41.90 -23.14
C PRO A 2 18.03 -40.71 -22.43
N TYR A 3 18.86 -39.96 -21.71
CA TYR A 3 18.61 -38.62 -21.18
C TYR A 3 18.16 -37.67 -22.30
N ASN A 4 17.03 -36.98 -22.12
CA ASN A 4 16.70 -35.78 -22.87
C ASN A 4 16.90 -34.56 -21.96
N THR A 5 17.90 -33.78 -22.34
CA THR A 5 18.29 -32.45 -21.88
C THR A 5 17.14 -31.45 -21.99
N LEU A 6 16.84 -30.74 -20.90
CA LEU A 6 16.10 -29.48 -20.92
C LEU A 6 16.94 -28.41 -21.65
N PRO A 7 16.36 -27.53 -22.49
CA PRO A 7 17.10 -26.42 -23.05
C PRO A 7 17.32 -25.37 -21.95
N ASP A 8 18.55 -25.30 -21.47
CA ASP A 8 19.12 -24.12 -20.83
C ASP A 8 19.14 -23.01 -21.90
N GLN A 9 18.14 -22.15 -21.88
CA GLN A 9 18.16 -20.91 -22.64
C GLN A 9 17.61 -19.79 -21.77
N TYR A 10 18.31 -19.53 -20.67
CA TYR A 10 18.26 -18.22 -20.03
C TYR A 10 18.94 -17.23 -20.96
N ASP A 11 18.14 -16.33 -21.53
CA ASP A 11 18.61 -15.23 -22.37
C ASP A 11 19.49 -14.28 -21.52
N PRO A 12 20.80 -14.16 -21.81
CA PRO A 12 21.69 -13.27 -21.07
C PRO A 12 21.27 -11.79 -21.19
N ASP A 13 20.51 -11.40 -22.22
CA ASP A 13 19.99 -10.04 -22.38
C ASP A 13 18.85 -9.74 -21.38
N LEU A 14 18.07 -10.75 -20.98
CA LEU A 14 17.02 -10.60 -19.96
C LEU A 14 17.63 -10.31 -18.57
N LEU A 15 18.78 -10.92 -18.25
CA LEU A 15 19.53 -10.65 -17.02
C LEU A 15 20.14 -9.24 -17.04
N ALA A 16 20.62 -8.78 -18.19
CA ALA A 16 21.11 -7.42 -18.37
C ALA A 16 19.98 -6.39 -18.25
N ASP A 17 18.80 -6.66 -18.82
CA ASP A 17 17.62 -5.80 -18.70
C ASP A 17 17.05 -5.81 -17.26
N ILE A 18 17.06 -6.95 -16.56
CA ILE A 18 16.70 -7.03 -15.13
C ILE A 18 17.69 -6.25 -14.26
N ALA A 19 18.98 -6.33 -14.56
CA ALA A 19 20.00 -5.52 -13.88
C ALA A 19 19.80 -4.03 -14.18
N GLU A 20 19.47 -3.65 -15.42
CA GLU A 20 19.20 -2.27 -15.83
C GLU A 20 17.92 -1.73 -15.15
N LEU A 21 16.87 -2.55 -15.02
CA LEU A 21 15.66 -2.23 -14.27
C LEU A 21 15.94 -2.07 -12.78
N ARG A 22 16.72 -2.97 -12.16
CA ARG A 22 17.16 -2.83 -10.76
C ARG A 22 18.00 -1.57 -10.55
N ILE A 23 18.92 -1.27 -11.47
CA ILE A 23 19.75 -0.06 -11.42
C ILE A 23 18.87 1.19 -11.59
N LYS A 24 17.90 1.20 -12.51
CA LYS A 24 16.94 2.31 -12.67
C LYS A 24 16.02 2.47 -11.45
N MET A 25 15.63 1.37 -10.80
CA MET A 25 14.84 1.40 -9.56
C MET A 25 15.64 1.99 -8.40
N LEU A 26 16.89 1.54 -8.20
CA LEU A 26 17.79 2.04 -7.16
C LEU A 26 18.26 3.48 -7.42
N ALA A 27 18.59 3.82 -8.67
CA ALA A 27 19.02 5.16 -9.06
C ALA A 27 17.90 6.19 -8.87
N ASN A 28 16.65 5.86 -9.19
CA ASN A 28 15.52 6.78 -8.96
C ASN A 28 15.18 6.93 -7.47
N ALA A 29 15.39 5.89 -6.66
CA ALA A 29 15.25 5.96 -5.21
C ALA A 29 16.35 6.80 -4.55
N MET A 30 17.58 6.75 -5.05
CA MET A 30 18.72 7.51 -4.51
C MET A 30 18.80 8.97 -5.02
N ASN A 31 18.47 9.23 -6.28
CA ASN A 31 18.66 10.57 -6.88
C ASN A 31 17.66 11.62 -6.35
N SER A 32 16.55 11.18 -5.75
CA SER A 32 15.53 12.07 -5.16
C SER A 32 15.94 12.64 -3.79
N ASN A 33 16.91 12.03 -3.10
CA ASN A 33 17.44 12.55 -1.83
C ASN A 33 18.36 13.78 -2.00
N SER A 34 18.81 14.07 -3.22
CA SER A 34 19.79 15.15 -3.47
C SER A 34 19.16 16.50 -3.85
N ARG A 35 17.87 16.53 -4.22
CA ARG A 35 17.19 17.76 -4.67
C ARG A 35 16.27 18.39 -3.63
N ALA A 36 16.12 17.76 -2.46
CA ALA A 36 15.26 18.27 -1.39
C ALA A 36 15.92 19.32 -0.48
N PHE A 37 17.23 19.59 -0.60
CA PHE A 37 17.89 20.61 0.23
C PHE A 37 18.99 21.35 -0.54
N GLY A 38 18.70 22.58 -1.03
CA GLY A 38 19.76 23.46 -1.54
C GLY A 38 19.35 24.66 -2.39
N ARG A 39 19.08 25.78 -1.69
CA ARG A 39 19.28 27.21 -2.07
C ARG A 39 18.46 27.84 -3.21
N GLY A 40 17.74 28.90 -2.83
CA GLY A 40 17.06 29.84 -3.72
C GLY A 40 17.95 30.94 -4.32
N GLY A 41 17.33 31.75 -5.19
CA GLY A 41 17.91 32.95 -5.78
C GLY A 41 17.12 33.48 -6.99
N THR A 42 16.17 34.37 -6.72
CA THR A 42 15.55 35.44 -7.56
C THR A 42 15.99 35.61 -9.03
N ASN A 43 15.02 35.71 -9.97
CA ASN A 43 14.63 37.00 -10.57
C ASN A 43 13.39 36.94 -11.48
N ASN A 44 12.61 38.02 -11.43
CA ASN A 44 11.43 38.31 -12.25
C ASN A 44 11.77 38.56 -13.73
N GLN A 45 10.91 38.09 -14.63
CA GLN A 45 10.47 38.88 -15.80
C GLN A 45 9.15 38.34 -16.36
N ALA A 46 8.13 39.20 -16.32
CA ALA A 46 6.79 38.96 -16.83
C ALA A 46 6.72 39.16 -18.36
N ARG A 47 5.95 38.32 -19.06
CA ARG A 47 5.33 38.69 -20.34
C ARG A 47 4.02 37.93 -20.58
N ASN A 48 2.97 38.72 -20.80
CA ASN A 48 1.58 38.34 -21.08
C ASN A 48 1.42 37.44 -22.32
N GLN A 49 0.49 36.46 -22.24
CA GLN A 49 -0.56 36.15 -23.24
C GLN A 49 -1.49 34.98 -22.77
N PRO A 50 -2.67 34.74 -23.41
CA PRO A 50 -3.96 34.65 -22.73
C PRO A 50 -4.46 33.24 -22.38
N ALA A 51 -5.44 33.20 -21.46
CA ALA A 51 -6.05 32.01 -20.88
C ALA A 51 -6.99 31.26 -21.84
N PRO A 52 -7.10 29.92 -21.70
CA PRO A 52 -8.26 29.17 -22.15
C PRO A 52 -9.13 28.62 -20.99
N ALA A 53 -10.43 28.64 -21.30
CA ALA A 53 -11.63 27.98 -20.76
C ALA A 53 -11.56 27.15 -19.46
N SER A 54 -12.54 27.47 -18.61
CA SER A 54 -12.95 26.88 -17.33
C SER A 54 -13.00 25.36 -17.28
N ARG A 55 -12.25 24.79 -16.33
CA ARG A 55 -12.24 23.37 -15.96
C ARG A 55 -13.52 23.00 -15.21
N ALA A 56 -14.16 21.93 -15.65
CA ALA A 56 -15.29 21.31 -14.99
C ALA A 56 -14.87 20.67 -13.65
N ASN A 57 -15.61 21.00 -12.59
CA ASN A 57 -15.52 20.37 -11.28
C ASN A 57 -16.04 18.92 -11.36
N THR A 58 -15.17 17.94 -11.14
CA THR A 58 -15.56 16.53 -10.94
C THR A 58 -15.81 16.30 -9.45
N ALA A 59 -17.07 16.13 -9.08
CA ALA A 59 -17.50 15.85 -7.72
C ALA A 59 -17.17 14.40 -7.30
N SER A 60 -16.70 14.23 -6.06
CA SER A 60 -16.53 12.91 -5.41
C SER A 60 -17.84 12.40 -4.79
N PRO A 61 -18.01 11.08 -4.58
CA PRO A 61 -19.20 10.51 -3.95
C PRO A 61 -18.97 10.38 -2.44
N SER A 62 -19.43 11.33 -1.63
CA SER A 62 -19.73 11.17 -0.19
C SER A 62 -20.37 12.45 0.34
N THR A 63 -21.69 12.47 0.49
CA THR A 63 -22.37 13.49 1.31
C THR A 63 -23.66 12.91 1.86
N TYR A 64 -23.70 12.73 3.17
CA TYR A 64 -24.92 12.47 3.95
C TYR A 64 -25.69 13.77 4.11
N ASN A 65 -27.02 13.71 3.98
CA ASN A 65 -27.89 14.73 4.57
C ASN A 65 -29.13 14.11 5.21
N GLN A 66 -29.49 14.63 6.38
CA GLN A 66 -30.63 14.22 7.21
C GLN A 66 -31.96 14.74 6.63
N SER A 67 -32.99 13.89 6.62
CA SER A 67 -34.39 14.32 6.60
C SER A 67 -35.28 13.24 7.22
N GLN A 68 -36.11 13.67 8.16
CA GLN A 68 -37.07 12.88 8.92
C GLN A 68 -38.24 12.41 8.05
N VAL A 69 -38.61 11.13 8.11
CA VAL A 69 -39.96 10.68 7.73
C VAL A 69 -40.35 9.44 8.56
N ASN A 70 -41.54 9.50 9.16
CA ASN A 70 -42.14 8.44 9.99
C ASN A 70 -42.33 7.12 9.22
N ALA A 71 -42.05 6.00 9.89
CA ALA A 71 -42.16 4.65 9.34
C ALA A 71 -43.56 4.02 9.57
N PRO A 72 -44.14 3.29 8.60
CA PRO A 72 -45.25 2.39 8.85
C PRO A 72 -44.76 1.02 9.36
N SER A 73 -45.52 0.46 10.30
CA SER A 73 -45.26 -0.76 11.06
C SER A 73 -45.40 -2.06 10.24
N ILE A 74 -44.37 -2.92 10.27
CA ILE A 74 -44.35 -4.29 9.71
C ILE A 74 -43.95 -5.26 10.85
N PRO A 75 -44.59 -6.44 10.98
CA PRO A 75 -44.35 -7.37 12.09
C PRO A 75 -42.99 -8.09 12.02
N SER A 76 -42.46 -8.42 13.20
CA SER A 76 -41.11 -8.94 13.46
C SER A 76 -40.84 -10.33 12.86
N ALA A 77 -39.67 -10.48 12.22
CA ALA A 77 -39.09 -11.76 11.81
C ALA A 77 -38.35 -12.45 13.00
N PRO A 78 -38.21 -13.80 12.99
CA PRO A 78 -37.65 -14.58 14.10
C PRO A 78 -36.12 -14.39 14.27
N PRO A 79 -35.56 -14.72 15.45
CA PRO A 79 -34.17 -14.40 15.79
C PRO A 79 -33.17 -15.21 14.96
N SER A 80 -32.19 -14.52 14.36
CA SER A 80 -31.05 -15.15 13.68
C SER A 80 -29.96 -15.55 14.69
N PRO A 81 -29.24 -16.67 14.49
CA PRO A 81 -28.26 -17.18 15.45
C PRO A 81 -26.98 -16.33 15.49
N SER A 82 -26.30 -16.36 16.65
CA SER A 82 -25.17 -15.52 17.03
C SER A 82 -23.91 -15.67 16.16
N LEU A 83 -23.30 -14.53 15.82
CA LEU A 83 -22.23 -14.34 14.82
C LEU A 83 -20.79 -14.62 15.33
N THR A 84 -20.59 -15.34 16.43
CA THR A 84 -19.24 -15.58 16.99
C THR A 84 -18.63 -16.93 16.61
N GLN A 85 -19.44 -17.90 16.17
CA GLN A 85 -18.94 -19.18 15.62
C GLN A 85 -18.64 -19.16 14.11
N ASN A 86 -19.12 -18.13 13.39
CA ASN A 86 -19.06 -18.09 11.94
C ASN A 86 -17.75 -17.51 11.37
N VAL A 87 -16.94 -16.80 12.16
CA VAL A 87 -15.70 -16.18 11.66
C VAL A 87 -14.64 -17.25 11.36
N ALA A 88 -14.38 -18.16 12.31
CA ALA A 88 -13.43 -19.27 12.11
C ALA A 88 -13.91 -20.28 11.06
N ALA A 89 -15.23 -20.48 10.96
CA ALA A 89 -15.83 -21.33 9.93
C ALA A 89 -15.75 -20.69 8.53
N ASN A 90 -15.89 -19.36 8.41
CA ASN A 90 -15.68 -18.64 7.14
C ASN A 90 -14.20 -18.63 6.72
N GLU A 91 -13.27 -18.50 7.66
CA GLU A 91 -11.83 -18.55 7.39
C GLU A 91 -11.40 -19.93 6.89
N ALA A 92 -11.93 -20.99 7.53
CA ALA A 92 -11.74 -22.37 7.10
C ALA A 92 -12.46 -22.66 5.77
N ALA A 93 -13.67 -22.13 5.56
CA ALA A 93 -14.42 -22.29 4.31
C ALA A 93 -13.78 -21.54 3.14
N MET A 94 -13.20 -20.36 3.36
CA MET A 94 -12.42 -19.62 2.36
C MET A 94 -11.14 -20.39 2.01
N HIS A 95 -10.40 -20.88 3.02
CA HIS A 95 -9.25 -21.76 2.81
C HIS A 95 -9.64 -23.05 2.07
N GLN A 96 -10.80 -23.63 2.36
CA GLN A 96 -11.28 -24.88 1.75
C GLN A 96 -11.81 -24.66 0.33
N ALA A 97 -12.45 -23.52 0.04
CA ALA A 97 -12.87 -23.10 -1.30
C ALA A 97 -11.66 -22.77 -2.19
N MET A 98 -10.64 -22.10 -1.66
CA MET A 98 -9.37 -21.84 -2.36
C MET A 98 -8.58 -23.13 -2.60
N LYS A 99 -8.65 -24.10 -1.67
CA LYS A 99 -8.03 -25.43 -1.83
C LYS A 99 -8.76 -26.30 -2.85
N ALA A 100 -10.08 -26.15 -2.99
CA ALA A 100 -10.90 -26.83 -3.97
C ALA A 100 -10.64 -26.39 -5.43
N GLN A 101 -10.05 -25.20 -5.64
CA GLN A 101 -9.64 -24.70 -6.96
C GLN A 101 -8.13 -24.85 -7.27
N GLY A 102 -7.36 -25.49 -6.38
CA GLY A 102 -6.18 -26.25 -6.81
C GLY A 102 -4.80 -25.62 -6.74
N ARG A 103 -4.59 -24.41 -6.16
CA ARG A 103 -3.28 -23.99 -5.59
C ARG A 103 -3.42 -22.63 -4.90
N ILE A 104 -3.07 -22.56 -3.61
CA ILE A 104 -2.86 -21.29 -2.89
C ILE A 104 -1.88 -20.43 -3.72
N PRO A 105 -2.23 -19.16 -4.03
CA PRO A 105 -1.34 -18.26 -4.75
C PRO A 105 0.07 -18.26 -4.15
N GLN A 106 1.10 -18.26 -4.98
CA GLN A 106 2.47 -18.47 -4.53
C GLN A 106 2.95 -17.41 -3.53
N PHE A 107 2.43 -16.19 -3.64
CA PHE A 107 2.73 -15.09 -2.73
C PHE A 107 2.13 -15.24 -1.33
N PHE A 108 1.12 -16.11 -1.13
CA PHE A 108 0.62 -16.47 0.20
C PHE A 108 1.41 -17.61 0.84
N ARG A 109 2.58 -17.94 0.31
CA ARG A 109 3.48 -18.94 0.92
C ARG A 109 4.51 -18.22 1.77
N GLU A 110 4.77 -18.77 2.95
CA GLU A 110 5.74 -18.22 3.91
C GLU A 110 7.12 -18.00 3.29
N GLN A 111 7.57 -18.93 2.43
CA GLN A 111 8.85 -18.84 1.71
C GLN A 111 8.97 -17.60 0.80
N GLN A 112 7.84 -17.08 0.32
CA GLN A 112 7.76 -15.95 -0.60
C GLN A 112 7.40 -14.63 0.11
N SER A 113 7.24 -14.65 1.44
CA SER A 113 6.82 -13.50 2.25
C SER A 113 7.97 -12.58 2.71
N GLY A 114 9.20 -12.86 2.26
CA GLY A 114 10.41 -12.18 2.73
C GLY A 114 10.63 -10.77 2.17
N PHE A 115 11.54 -10.03 2.81
CA PHE A 115 11.84 -8.62 2.54
C PHE A 115 13.30 -8.40 2.11
N ILE A 116 13.63 -7.18 1.68
CA ILE A 116 15.01 -6.73 1.47
C ILE A 116 15.63 -6.34 2.80
N VAL A 117 14.88 -5.59 3.61
CA VAL A 117 15.36 -5.04 4.87
C VAL A 117 15.17 -6.06 5.98
N LYS A 118 16.22 -6.26 6.78
CA LYS A 118 16.14 -6.97 8.06
C LYS A 118 15.94 -5.91 9.15
N GLY A 119 14.83 -5.96 9.87
CA GLY A 119 14.57 -5.01 10.95
C GLY A 119 13.11 -4.91 11.35
N ASN A 120 12.84 -4.09 12.36
CA ASN A 120 11.50 -3.79 12.81
C ASN A 120 10.88 -2.72 11.90
N PHE A 121 9.90 -3.10 11.07
CA PHE A 121 9.23 -2.18 10.13
C PHE A 121 8.49 -1.04 10.82
N MET A 122 8.22 -1.15 12.13
CA MET A 122 7.61 -0.07 12.90
C MET A 122 8.47 1.18 12.99
N THR A 123 9.79 1.07 12.87
CA THR A 123 10.65 2.26 12.88
C THR A 123 10.43 3.13 11.65
N LEU A 124 9.92 2.56 10.54
CA LEU A 124 9.59 3.32 9.32
C LEU A 124 8.26 4.09 9.46
N ALA A 125 7.34 3.57 10.30
CA ALA A 125 6.01 4.14 10.52
C ALA A 125 5.92 5.03 11.78
N ALA A 126 6.92 4.94 12.67
CA ALA A 126 6.95 5.67 13.94
C ALA A 126 7.07 7.18 13.74
N LYS A 127 6.10 7.92 14.29
CA LYS A 127 6.09 9.38 14.26
C LYS A 127 7.19 9.96 15.16
N PRO A 128 8.02 10.90 14.68
CA PRO A 128 8.93 11.65 15.54
C PRO A 128 8.18 12.46 16.62
N VAL A 129 8.79 12.61 17.79
CA VAL A 129 8.15 13.22 18.98
C VAL A 129 7.69 14.65 18.73
N LEU A 130 8.52 15.43 18.01
CA LEU A 130 8.32 16.86 17.78
C LEU A 130 7.56 17.17 16.48
N ILE A 131 6.96 16.18 15.84
CA ILE A 131 6.19 16.35 14.60
C ILE A 131 4.71 16.13 14.89
N GLU A 132 3.85 17.01 14.38
CA GLU A 132 2.41 16.83 14.44
C GLU A 132 1.99 15.57 13.66
N GLU A 133 0.98 14.87 14.15
CA GLU A 133 0.46 13.67 13.48
C GLU A 133 -0.06 13.96 12.06
N GLY A 134 -0.72 15.09 11.82
CA GLY A 134 -1.20 15.43 10.47
C GLY A 134 -0.07 15.58 9.45
N GLU A 135 1.00 16.29 9.84
CA GLU A 135 2.20 16.46 9.00
C GLU A 135 2.87 15.12 8.72
N TRP A 136 2.97 14.26 9.74
CA TRP A 136 3.55 12.93 9.58
C TRP A 136 2.71 12.03 8.67
N VAL A 137 1.39 12.02 8.83
CA VAL A 137 0.47 11.27 7.97
C VAL A 137 0.52 11.79 6.53
N ALA A 138 0.63 13.12 6.34
CA ALA A 138 0.80 13.71 5.02
C ALA A 138 2.11 13.24 4.35
N HIS A 139 3.23 13.33 5.08
CA HIS A 139 4.52 12.84 4.61
C HIS A 139 4.46 11.35 4.24
N GLN A 140 3.88 10.53 5.11
CA GLN A 140 3.72 9.11 4.87
C GLN A 140 2.86 8.82 3.63
N ALA A 141 1.74 9.53 3.45
CA ALA A 141 0.91 9.36 2.26
C ALA A 141 1.70 9.63 0.97
N VAL A 142 2.44 10.74 0.91
CA VAL A 142 3.28 11.09 -0.26
C VAL A 142 4.36 10.03 -0.50
N GLU A 143 5.01 9.55 0.57
CA GLU A 143 6.02 8.50 0.46
C GLU A 143 5.44 7.18 -0.05
N GLN A 144 4.28 6.74 0.46
CA GLN A 144 3.62 5.53 -0.03
C GLN A 144 3.22 5.65 -1.50
N ILE A 145 2.79 6.84 -1.95
CA ILE A 145 2.45 7.11 -3.35
C ILE A 145 3.69 6.95 -4.23
N ARG A 146 4.83 7.50 -3.78
CA ARG A 146 6.11 7.38 -4.46
C ARG A 146 6.55 5.92 -4.59
N LEU A 147 6.47 5.14 -3.50
CA LEU A 147 6.82 3.72 -3.48
C LEU A 147 5.93 2.89 -4.41
N LEU A 148 4.60 3.07 -4.32
CA LEU A 148 3.65 2.38 -5.18
C LEU A 148 3.86 2.74 -6.65
N THR A 149 4.10 4.02 -6.96
CA THR A 149 4.38 4.48 -8.33
C THR A 149 5.63 3.79 -8.90
N GLY A 150 6.65 3.56 -8.07
CA GLY A 150 7.82 2.77 -8.45
C GLY A 150 7.44 1.34 -8.88
N MET A 151 6.65 0.64 -8.07
CA MET A 151 6.20 -0.73 -8.37
C MET A 151 5.28 -0.80 -9.60
N LEU A 152 4.35 0.15 -9.75
CA LEU A 152 3.46 0.22 -10.91
C LEU A 152 4.24 0.47 -12.20
N ARG A 153 5.31 1.28 -12.15
CA ARG A 153 6.15 1.52 -13.33
C ARG A 153 6.75 0.26 -13.90
N CYS A 154 7.10 -0.73 -13.05
CA CYS A 154 7.68 -1.98 -13.50
C CYS A 154 6.73 -2.75 -14.44
N VAL A 155 5.43 -2.77 -14.12
CA VAL A 155 4.42 -3.46 -14.97
C VAL A 155 3.86 -2.58 -16.09
N GLN A 156 4.03 -1.26 -15.99
CA GLN A 156 3.65 -0.28 -17.03
C GLN A 156 4.74 -0.08 -18.09
N THR A 157 5.96 -0.57 -17.85
CA THR A 157 7.05 -0.45 -18.83
C THR A 157 6.73 -1.31 -20.06
N GLU A 158 6.86 -0.72 -21.24
CA GLU A 158 6.68 -1.42 -22.51
C GLU A 158 7.83 -2.39 -22.76
N ASP A 159 7.46 -3.62 -23.11
CA ASP A 159 8.41 -4.62 -23.58
C ASP A 159 8.95 -4.20 -24.96
N ARG A 160 10.27 -4.21 -25.12
CA ARG A 160 10.96 -3.82 -26.36
C ARG A 160 10.55 -4.69 -27.55
N SER A 161 10.18 -5.95 -27.30
CA SER A 161 9.84 -6.91 -28.36
C SER A 161 8.39 -6.79 -28.83
N THR A 162 7.46 -6.58 -27.90
CA THR A 162 6.01 -6.54 -28.21
C THR A 162 5.45 -5.12 -28.30
N GLY A 163 6.16 -4.12 -27.78
CA GLY A 163 5.68 -2.73 -27.65
C GLY A 163 4.50 -2.57 -26.69
N MET A 164 4.18 -3.60 -25.89
CA MET A 164 3.08 -3.58 -24.93
C MET A 164 3.62 -3.65 -23.50
N SER A 165 2.93 -2.99 -22.57
CA SER A 165 3.22 -3.13 -21.15
C SER A 165 2.76 -4.47 -20.61
N VAL A 166 3.39 -4.95 -19.53
CA VAL A 166 2.99 -6.20 -18.84
C VAL A 166 1.55 -6.10 -18.34
N CYS A 167 1.18 -4.96 -17.76
CA CYS A 167 -0.20 -4.62 -17.45
C CYS A 167 -0.81 -3.89 -18.64
N ASN A 168 -1.59 -4.60 -19.47
CA ASN A 168 -2.27 -4.04 -20.65
C ASN A 168 -3.74 -4.49 -20.70
N GLU A 169 -4.54 -3.93 -21.62
CA GLU A 169 -5.98 -4.21 -21.69
C GLU A 169 -6.31 -5.66 -22.10
N ARG A 170 -5.39 -6.37 -22.76
CA ARG A 170 -5.59 -7.77 -23.16
C ARG A 170 -5.37 -8.71 -21.98
N GLU A 171 -4.28 -8.50 -21.24
CA GLU A 171 -3.95 -9.29 -20.05
C GLU A 171 -4.84 -8.92 -18.85
N CYS A 172 -5.27 -7.65 -18.77
CA CYS A 172 -5.99 -7.11 -17.62
C CYS A 172 -7.25 -6.33 -18.07
N PRO A 173 -8.27 -7.01 -18.61
CA PRO A 173 -9.49 -6.37 -19.12
C PRO A 173 -10.37 -5.78 -18.01
N ALA A 174 -10.12 -6.13 -16.75
CA ALA A 174 -10.75 -5.55 -15.57
C ALA A 174 -9.72 -5.35 -14.45
N MET A 175 -9.92 -4.32 -13.63
CA MET A 175 -9.16 -4.12 -12.39
C MET A 175 -9.61 -5.12 -11.34
N SER A 176 -8.85 -6.20 -11.12
CA SER A 176 -9.23 -7.27 -10.18
C SER A 176 -8.09 -7.68 -9.23
N ALA A 177 -8.49 -8.29 -8.12
CA ALA A 177 -7.64 -8.96 -7.15
C ALA A 177 -8.30 -10.29 -6.76
N GLY A 178 -7.88 -11.38 -7.41
CA GLY A 178 -8.49 -12.70 -7.24
C GLY A 178 -9.95 -12.69 -7.72
N ALA A 179 -10.87 -13.04 -6.83
CA ALA A 179 -12.31 -13.01 -7.12
C ALA A 179 -12.92 -11.60 -7.06
N THR A 180 -12.22 -10.63 -6.47
CA THR A 180 -12.73 -9.27 -6.27
C THR A 180 -12.45 -8.40 -7.48
N VAL A 181 -13.50 -7.82 -8.08
CA VAL A 181 -13.39 -6.85 -9.19
C VAL A 181 -13.67 -5.45 -8.67
N TYR A 182 -12.77 -4.51 -8.95
CA TYR A 182 -12.88 -3.13 -8.53
C TYR A 182 -13.49 -2.28 -9.64
N MET A 183 -14.70 -1.77 -9.39
CA MET A 183 -15.39 -0.85 -10.30
C MET A 183 -14.96 0.60 -10.03
N TRP A 184 -14.93 1.40 -11.09
CA TRP A 184 -14.71 2.85 -11.03
C TRP A 184 -16.05 3.58 -10.96
N ILE A 185 -16.11 4.72 -10.27
CA ILE A 185 -17.30 5.55 -10.25
C ILE A 185 -17.12 6.68 -11.25
N ASP A 186 -17.96 6.70 -12.29
CA ASP A 186 -17.92 7.73 -13.33
C ASP A 186 -18.43 9.10 -12.82
N THR A 187 -18.37 10.12 -13.67
CA THR A 187 -18.88 11.47 -13.38
C THR A 187 -20.38 11.49 -13.04
N ASN A 188 -21.13 10.54 -13.57
CA ASN A 188 -22.58 10.37 -13.36
C ASN A 188 -22.89 9.50 -12.13
N ARG A 189 -21.87 9.13 -11.34
CA ARG A 189 -21.95 8.24 -10.17
C ARG A 189 -22.35 6.80 -10.48
N ASN A 190 -22.16 6.36 -11.72
CA ASN A 190 -22.38 4.98 -12.12
C ASN A 190 -21.12 4.14 -11.91
N PRO A 191 -21.26 2.91 -11.39
CA PRO A 191 -20.15 1.97 -11.34
C PRO A 191 -19.87 1.41 -12.74
N ILE A 192 -18.64 1.58 -13.23
CA ILE A 192 -18.17 1.10 -14.52
C ILE A 192 -16.97 0.16 -14.37
N ASN A 193 -16.89 -0.86 -15.22
CA ASN A 193 -15.71 -1.70 -15.33
C ASN A 193 -14.70 -1.02 -16.24
N LEU A 194 -13.48 -0.84 -15.74
CA LEU A 194 -12.35 -0.34 -16.52
C LEU A 194 -11.27 -1.42 -16.60
N PRO A 195 -10.56 -1.52 -17.73
CA PRO A 195 -9.30 -2.24 -17.78
C PRO A 195 -8.35 -1.76 -16.68
N ALA A 196 -7.59 -2.68 -16.10
CA ALA A 196 -6.67 -2.37 -15.01
C ALA A 196 -5.68 -1.23 -15.33
N PRO A 197 -5.01 -1.16 -16.50
CA PRO A 197 -4.10 -0.05 -16.79
C PRO A 197 -4.80 1.31 -16.79
N THR A 198 -6.03 1.39 -17.31
CA THR A 198 -6.84 2.61 -17.34
C THR A 198 -7.29 3.01 -15.93
N TYR A 199 -7.73 2.03 -15.14
CA TYR A 199 -8.10 2.23 -13.74
C TYR A 199 -6.93 2.78 -12.90
N ILE A 200 -5.76 2.15 -13.01
CA ILE A 200 -4.54 2.56 -12.32
C ILE A 200 -4.14 3.98 -12.73
N LYS A 201 -4.21 4.31 -14.02
CA LYS A 201 -3.92 5.66 -14.52
C LYS A 201 -4.87 6.71 -13.92
N HIS A 202 -6.15 6.38 -13.78
CA HIS A 202 -7.12 7.27 -13.12
C HIS A 202 -6.78 7.46 -11.64
N ILE A 203 -6.40 6.39 -10.92
CA ILE A 203 -5.92 6.51 -9.53
C ILE A 203 -4.68 7.39 -9.44
N GLN A 204 -3.65 7.14 -10.26
CA GLN A 204 -2.42 7.93 -10.26
C GLN A 204 -2.70 9.41 -10.51
N THR A 205 -3.58 9.72 -11.47
CA THR A 205 -3.98 11.10 -11.78
C THR A 205 -4.75 11.74 -10.64
N TRP A 206 -5.72 11.01 -10.06
CA TRP A 206 -6.56 11.51 -8.98
C TRP A 206 -5.74 11.76 -7.70
N VAL A 207 -4.94 10.78 -7.28
CA VAL A 207 -4.08 10.89 -6.10
C VAL A 207 -3.03 11.99 -6.26
N ASN A 208 -2.38 12.08 -7.43
CA ASN A 208 -1.43 13.17 -7.70
C ASN A 208 -2.12 14.55 -7.66
N GLY A 209 -3.36 14.64 -8.17
CA GLY A 209 -4.14 15.87 -8.07
C GLY A 209 -4.45 16.26 -6.62
N LYS A 210 -4.70 15.29 -5.74
CA LYS A 210 -4.97 15.53 -4.31
C LYS A 210 -3.73 16.01 -3.56
N ILE A 211 -2.57 15.38 -3.75
CA ILE A 211 -1.33 15.79 -3.07
C ILE A 211 -0.78 17.13 -3.57
N GLN A 212 -1.14 17.55 -4.79
CA GLN A 212 -0.76 18.84 -5.35
C GLN A 212 -1.76 19.95 -5.03
N ASP A 213 -2.93 19.63 -4.46
CA ASP A 213 -3.95 20.61 -4.08
C ASP A 213 -3.55 21.29 -2.76
N PRO A 214 -3.17 22.59 -2.75
CA PRO A 214 -2.78 23.29 -1.54
C PRO A 214 -3.93 23.37 -0.51
N ASN A 215 -5.19 23.18 -0.93
CA ASN A 215 -6.33 23.15 -0.01
C ASN A 215 -6.49 21.82 0.72
N ILE A 216 -5.72 20.79 0.35
CA ILE A 216 -5.71 19.47 1.01
C ILE A 216 -4.33 19.22 1.62
N PHE A 217 -3.27 19.56 0.90
CA PHE A 217 -1.88 19.48 1.32
C PHE A 217 -1.25 20.89 1.28
N PRO A 218 -1.43 21.68 2.36
CA PRO A 218 -0.78 22.98 2.47
C PRO A 218 0.75 22.83 2.36
N THR A 219 1.38 23.78 1.68
CA THR A 219 2.86 23.83 1.53
C THR A 219 3.46 25.11 2.15
N GLU A 220 2.62 25.91 2.80
CA GLU A 220 3.05 27.14 3.46
C GLU A 220 3.97 26.80 4.63
N SER A 221 5.16 27.40 4.63
CA SER A 221 6.11 27.21 5.72
C SER A 221 5.77 28.15 6.88
N PHE A 222 5.73 27.60 8.09
CA PHE A 222 5.56 28.42 9.29
C PHE A 222 6.83 29.21 9.60
N THR A 223 6.68 30.48 10.01
CA THR A 223 7.78 31.31 10.51
C THR A 223 8.30 30.84 11.87
N SER A 224 7.46 30.14 12.64
CA SER A 224 7.78 29.49 13.91
C SER A 224 6.93 28.23 14.05
N ALA A 225 7.50 27.14 14.59
CA ALA A 225 6.78 25.88 14.75
C ALA A 225 5.55 26.06 15.67
N PRO A 226 4.36 25.58 15.28
CA PRO A 226 3.19 25.59 16.15
C PRO A 226 3.44 24.75 17.40
N PRO A 227 2.89 25.14 18.57
CA PRO A 227 2.97 24.29 19.76
C PRO A 227 2.18 22.99 19.53
N LEU A 228 2.80 21.86 19.82
CA LEU A 228 2.14 20.56 19.69
C LEU A 228 1.08 20.39 20.78
N PRO A 229 -0.17 20.04 20.42
CA PRO A 229 -1.18 19.74 21.42
C PRO A 229 -0.80 18.44 22.16
N SER A 230 -0.98 18.43 23.48
CA SER A 230 -0.90 17.18 24.25
C SER A 230 -2.09 16.29 23.94
N SER A 231 -1.94 14.97 24.07
CA SER A 231 -3.03 14.00 23.85
C SER A 231 -4.27 14.29 24.68
N SER A 232 -4.10 14.76 25.93
CA SER A 232 -5.19 15.20 26.80
C SER A 232 -5.92 16.45 26.30
N GLN A 233 -5.19 17.40 25.69
CA GLN A 233 -5.80 18.63 25.13
C GLN A 233 -6.59 18.31 23.86
N THR A 234 -6.03 17.47 22.99
CA THR A 234 -6.71 17.00 21.78
C THR A 234 -8.00 16.24 22.12
N ALA A 235 -7.99 15.37 23.13
CA ALA A 235 -9.17 14.59 23.53
C ALA A 235 -10.28 15.46 24.16
N ALA A 236 -9.92 16.60 24.76
CA ALA A 236 -10.86 17.51 25.40
C ALA A 236 -11.47 18.55 24.44
N ASP A 237 -10.86 18.78 23.26
CA ASP A 237 -11.36 19.74 22.27
C ASP A 237 -12.34 19.05 21.28
N PRO A 238 -13.66 19.29 21.38
CA PRO A 238 -14.64 18.71 20.46
C PRO A 238 -14.52 19.25 19.03
N THR A 239 -13.70 20.29 18.81
CA THR A 239 -13.43 20.88 17.48
C THR A 239 -12.07 20.47 16.92
N HIS A 240 -11.39 19.48 17.51
CA HIS A 240 -10.10 19.01 17.02
C HIS A 240 -10.26 18.12 15.77
N TRP A 241 -9.34 18.27 14.81
CA TRP A 241 -9.16 17.34 13.69
C TRP A 241 -7.67 17.14 13.40
N LEU A 242 -7.35 16.06 12.69
CA LEU A 242 -5.98 15.71 12.31
C LEU A 242 -5.34 16.80 11.44
N GLY A 243 -4.18 17.33 11.84
CA GLY A 243 -3.45 18.34 11.08
C GLY A 243 -3.89 19.79 11.33
N LYS A 244 -4.78 20.04 12.31
CA LYS A 244 -5.32 21.37 12.61
C LYS A 244 -4.23 22.41 12.87
N THR A 245 -3.17 22.07 13.62
CA THR A 245 -2.10 23.04 13.92
C THR A 245 -1.16 23.30 12.75
N SER A 246 -1.06 22.35 11.81
CA SER A 246 -0.31 22.49 10.55
C SER A 246 -1.17 23.02 9.40
N GLY A 247 -2.40 23.50 9.68
CA GLY A 247 -3.25 24.14 8.68
C GLY A 247 -3.96 23.20 7.71
N PHE A 248 -3.94 21.88 7.96
CA PHE A 248 -4.70 20.93 7.16
C PHE A 248 -6.21 21.14 7.33
N PRO A 249 -7.02 20.94 6.28
CA PRO A 249 -8.46 21.08 6.37
C PRO A 249 -9.10 19.95 7.17
N GLN A 250 -10.31 20.17 7.70
CA GLN A 250 -11.05 19.14 8.45
C GLN A 250 -11.31 17.84 7.65
N ARG A 251 -11.35 17.94 6.32
CA ARG A 251 -11.52 16.77 5.42
C ARG A 251 -10.24 15.99 5.16
N PHE A 252 -9.08 16.47 5.62
CA PHE A 252 -7.76 15.90 5.30
C PHE A 252 -7.67 14.40 5.56
N GLU A 253 -8.04 13.96 6.76
CA GLU A 253 -7.98 12.55 7.15
C GLU A 253 -8.82 11.65 6.22
N VAL A 254 -10.02 12.10 5.87
CA VAL A 254 -10.93 11.37 4.98
C VAL A 254 -10.33 11.25 3.58
N GLU A 255 -9.72 12.32 3.07
CA GLU A 255 -9.05 12.30 1.78
C GLU A 255 -7.85 11.34 1.77
N VAL A 256 -7.00 11.36 2.81
CA VAL A 256 -5.87 10.43 2.95
C VAL A 256 -6.35 8.98 3.03
N ARG A 257 -7.39 8.72 3.83
CA ARG A 257 -8.00 7.38 3.93
C ARG A 257 -8.51 6.89 2.58
N ASN A 258 -9.14 7.75 1.80
CA ASN A 258 -9.60 7.40 0.46
C ASN A 258 -8.43 7.15 -0.50
N MET A 259 -7.34 7.93 -0.42
CA MET A 259 -6.13 7.65 -1.19
C MET A 259 -5.55 6.27 -0.85
N TYR A 260 -5.44 5.93 0.44
CA TYR A 260 -4.96 4.62 0.89
C TYR A 260 -5.80 3.47 0.34
N LYS A 261 -7.13 3.55 0.40
CA LYS A 261 -8.00 2.49 -0.18
C LYS A 261 -7.74 2.28 -1.67
N GLN A 262 -7.59 3.36 -2.42
CA GLN A 262 -7.33 3.26 -3.86
C GLN A 262 -5.93 2.69 -4.14
N MET A 263 -4.93 3.09 -3.36
CA MET A 263 -3.57 2.54 -3.44
C MET A 263 -3.51 1.05 -3.08
N PHE A 264 -4.29 0.61 -2.09
CA PHE A 264 -4.40 -0.80 -1.72
C PHE A 264 -4.91 -1.64 -2.90
N ARG A 265 -5.91 -1.16 -3.65
CA ARG A 265 -6.42 -1.86 -4.85
C ARG A 265 -5.32 -2.07 -5.88
N CYS A 266 -4.44 -1.09 -6.08
CA CYS A 266 -3.28 -1.20 -6.95
C CYS A 266 -2.30 -2.28 -6.44
N TYR A 267 -1.95 -2.29 -5.15
CA TYR A 267 -1.12 -3.34 -4.58
C TYR A 267 -1.75 -4.72 -4.75
N ALA A 268 -3.02 -4.89 -4.41
CA ALA A 268 -3.74 -6.15 -4.54
C ALA A 268 -3.68 -6.66 -6.00
N HIS A 269 -3.90 -5.78 -6.98
CA HIS A 269 -3.77 -6.15 -8.39
C HIS A 269 -2.35 -6.60 -8.77
N LEU A 270 -1.30 -5.90 -8.29
CA LEU A 270 0.09 -6.31 -8.54
C LEU A 270 0.39 -7.72 -8.02
N TYR A 271 -0.11 -8.07 -6.83
CA TYR A 271 0.06 -9.42 -6.28
C TYR A 271 -0.77 -10.46 -7.03
N TRP A 272 -2.07 -10.21 -7.22
CA TRP A 272 -2.96 -11.22 -7.78
C TRP A 272 -2.73 -11.48 -9.27
N THR A 273 -2.39 -10.45 -10.04
CA THR A 273 -2.27 -10.56 -11.50
C THR A 273 -0.82 -10.60 -11.97
N HIS A 274 0.07 -9.82 -11.34
CA HIS A 274 1.44 -9.62 -11.83
C HIS A 274 2.53 -10.23 -10.96
N TRP A 275 2.19 -11.09 -9.99
CA TRP A 275 3.18 -11.73 -9.13
C TRP A 275 4.28 -12.47 -9.91
N LEU A 276 3.91 -13.21 -10.96
CA LEU A 276 4.88 -13.96 -11.77
C LEU A 276 5.93 -13.03 -12.40
N PHE A 277 5.54 -11.83 -12.83
CA PHE A 277 6.49 -10.85 -13.34
C PHE A 277 7.51 -10.43 -12.26
N PHE A 278 7.06 -10.11 -11.04
CA PHE A 278 7.96 -9.78 -9.93
C PHE A 278 8.82 -10.98 -9.51
N TYR A 279 8.30 -12.19 -9.61
CA TYR A 279 9.03 -13.42 -9.34
C TYR A 279 10.17 -13.62 -10.35
N HIS A 280 9.89 -13.54 -11.65
CA HIS A 280 10.90 -13.74 -12.71
C HIS A 280 11.95 -12.61 -12.74
N THR A 281 11.54 -11.38 -12.45
CA THR A 281 12.47 -10.24 -12.33
C THR A 281 13.18 -10.17 -10.98
N SER A 282 13.00 -11.19 -10.12
CA SER A 282 13.59 -11.26 -8.78
C SER A 282 13.32 -10.00 -7.92
N SER A 283 12.17 -9.37 -8.10
CA SER A 283 11.77 -8.11 -7.44
C SER A 283 10.62 -8.30 -6.43
N THR A 284 10.38 -9.53 -5.98
CA THR A 284 9.31 -9.85 -5.01
C THR A 284 9.58 -9.27 -3.62
N ARG A 285 10.85 -9.22 -3.21
CA ARG A 285 11.24 -8.69 -1.90
C ARG A 285 11.05 -7.17 -1.83
N GLU A 286 11.30 -6.47 -2.92
CA GLU A 286 11.04 -5.04 -3.14
C GLU A 286 9.54 -4.76 -2.98
N LEU A 287 8.71 -5.54 -3.69
CA LEU A 287 7.25 -5.44 -3.60
C LEU A 287 6.76 -5.68 -2.17
N ASN A 288 7.22 -6.76 -1.53
CA ASN A 288 6.89 -7.08 -0.14
C ASN A 288 7.33 -5.99 0.84
N THR A 289 8.51 -5.40 0.65
CA THR A 289 9.01 -4.33 1.52
C THR A 289 8.14 -3.08 1.41
N CYS A 290 7.76 -2.68 0.19
CA CYS A 290 6.87 -1.54 -0.04
C CYS A 290 5.48 -1.81 0.53
N PHE A 291 4.92 -3.01 0.28
CA PHE A 291 3.59 -3.37 0.76
C PHE A 291 3.53 -3.51 2.29
N MET A 292 4.57 -4.07 2.91
CA MET A 292 4.69 -4.14 4.37
C MET A 292 4.73 -2.76 5.00
N HIS A 293 5.51 -1.84 4.46
CA HIS A 293 5.54 -0.46 4.92
C HIS A 293 4.16 0.19 4.79
N PHE A 294 3.50 0.01 3.64
CA PHE A 294 2.17 0.51 3.37
C PHE A 294 1.12 0.00 4.37
N ILE A 295 1.08 -1.31 4.64
CA ILE A 295 0.16 -1.93 5.60
C ILE A 295 0.49 -1.50 7.03
N SER A 296 1.77 -1.40 7.39
CA SER A 296 2.18 -0.96 8.73
C SER A 296 1.66 0.44 9.05
N VAL A 297 1.85 1.39 8.13
CA VAL A 297 1.31 2.76 8.27
C VAL A 297 -0.22 2.75 8.22
N GLY A 298 -0.80 1.99 7.29
CA GLY A 298 -2.25 1.90 7.12
C GLY A 298 -2.98 1.42 8.37
N ARG A 299 -2.40 0.45 9.08
CA ARG A 299 -2.93 -0.05 10.35
C ARG A 299 -2.63 0.90 11.51
N LEU A 300 -1.40 1.42 11.61
CA LEU A 300 -0.98 2.27 12.73
C LEU A 300 -1.82 3.56 12.86
N TYR A 301 -2.20 4.17 11.74
CA TYR A 301 -2.98 5.41 11.71
C TYR A 301 -4.44 5.21 11.26
N GLY A 302 -4.94 3.97 11.25
CA GLY A 302 -6.36 3.68 10.93
C GLY A 302 -6.79 4.11 9.51
N LEU A 303 -5.88 4.09 8.54
CA LEU A 303 -6.13 4.51 7.15
C LEU A 303 -6.77 3.40 6.31
N LEU A 304 -6.65 2.14 6.75
CA LEU A 304 -7.27 0.97 6.13
C LEU A 304 -8.13 0.24 7.17
N SER A 305 -9.33 -0.15 6.77
CA SER A 305 -10.16 -1.05 7.58
C SER A 305 -9.87 -2.52 7.26
N GLU A 306 -10.21 -3.43 8.18
CA GLU A 306 -10.10 -4.88 7.95
C GLU A 306 -10.84 -5.32 6.68
N ARG A 307 -11.99 -4.71 6.37
CA ARG A 307 -12.72 -4.97 5.12
C ARG A 307 -11.93 -4.56 3.88
N ASP A 308 -11.21 -3.44 3.94
CA ASP A 308 -10.42 -2.97 2.80
C ASP A 308 -9.24 -3.93 2.53
N MET A 309 -8.71 -4.56 3.58
CA MET A 309 -7.54 -5.44 3.52
C MET A 309 -7.84 -6.90 3.15
N GLU A 310 -9.13 -7.30 3.18
CA GLU A 310 -9.60 -8.67 2.92
C GLU A 310 -8.88 -9.40 1.77
N PRO A 311 -8.72 -8.83 0.56
CA PRO A 311 -8.11 -9.55 -0.57
C PRO A 311 -6.63 -9.93 -0.37
N MET A 312 -5.95 -9.29 0.59
CA MET A 312 -4.56 -9.55 0.93
C MET A 312 -4.39 -10.05 2.38
N GLN A 313 -5.48 -10.29 3.10
CA GLN A 313 -5.47 -10.71 4.50
C GLN A 313 -4.58 -11.93 4.75
N PRO A 314 -4.58 -13.00 3.92
CA PRO A 314 -3.72 -14.16 4.16
C PRO A 314 -2.21 -13.83 4.18
N LEU A 315 -1.75 -12.83 3.42
CA LEU A 315 -0.36 -12.38 3.48
C LEU A 315 -0.08 -11.57 4.75
N ILE A 316 -1.03 -10.73 5.15
CA ILE A 316 -0.95 -9.92 6.37
C ILE A 316 -0.90 -10.84 7.60
N ASP A 317 -1.70 -11.89 7.64
CA ASP A 317 -1.74 -12.87 8.73
C ASP A 317 -0.43 -13.64 8.86
N ILE A 318 0.23 -13.96 7.73
CA ILE A 318 1.58 -14.56 7.74
C ILE A 318 2.55 -13.62 8.44
N TRP A 319 2.53 -12.33 8.10
CA TRP A 319 3.42 -11.33 8.69
C TRP A 319 3.14 -11.06 10.17
N LEU A 320 1.87 -11.12 10.58
CA LEU A 320 1.44 -11.08 11.99
C LEU A 320 1.97 -12.30 12.75
N LYS A 321 1.79 -13.50 12.19
CA LYS A 321 2.26 -14.76 12.79
C LYS A 321 3.78 -14.82 12.95
N GLN A 322 4.51 -14.24 11.99
CA GLN A 322 5.98 -14.11 12.06
C GLN A 322 6.44 -13.05 13.07
N GLY A 323 5.54 -12.22 13.60
CA GLY A 323 5.88 -11.13 14.52
C GLY A 323 6.58 -9.95 13.84
N VAL A 324 6.56 -9.89 12.50
CA VAL A 324 7.16 -8.78 11.73
C VAL A 324 6.24 -7.56 11.74
N LEU A 325 4.94 -7.80 11.66
CA LEU A 325 3.90 -6.78 11.81
C LEU A 325 3.35 -6.87 13.25
N PRO A 326 3.30 -5.78 14.03
CA PRO A 326 2.77 -5.86 15.38
C PRO A 326 1.25 -6.03 15.37
N ASP A 327 0.79 -6.71 16.42
CA ASP A 327 -0.62 -6.84 16.72
C ASP A 327 -1.08 -5.62 17.53
N LEU A 328 -1.75 -4.68 16.86
CA LEU A 328 -2.20 -3.43 17.48
C LEU A 328 -3.35 -3.64 18.49
N GLU A 329 -4.08 -4.76 18.43
CA GLU A 329 -5.15 -5.06 19.41
C GLU A 329 -4.57 -5.46 20.78
N LYS A 330 -3.33 -5.94 20.80
CA LYS A 330 -2.60 -6.29 22.04
C LYS A 330 -1.88 -5.08 22.66
N VAL A 331 -1.88 -3.92 22.02
CA VAL A 331 -1.27 -2.69 22.52
C VAL A 331 -2.36 -1.84 23.19
N GLN A 332 -2.34 -1.77 24.53
CA GLN A 332 -3.32 -0.97 25.29
C GLN A 332 -3.25 0.52 24.93
N PRO A 333 -4.39 1.23 24.86
CA PRO A 333 -4.41 2.67 24.59
C PRO A 333 -3.81 3.44 25.78
N GLY A 334 -2.68 4.12 25.56
CA GLY A 334 -2.09 5.04 26.53
C GLY A 334 -0.62 4.80 26.91
N GLN A 335 0.04 3.75 26.41
CA GLN A 335 1.50 3.68 26.48
C GLN A 335 2.12 4.49 25.33
N PRO A 336 3.01 5.47 25.59
CA PRO A 336 3.90 5.94 24.53
C PRO A 336 4.68 4.72 24.02
N LEU A 337 4.90 4.64 22.70
CA LEU A 337 5.83 3.68 22.11
C LEU A 337 7.18 3.84 22.84
N SER A 338 7.38 3.00 23.85
CA SER A 338 8.55 3.06 24.71
C SER A 338 9.77 2.65 23.90
N ASN A 339 10.90 3.29 24.20
CA ASN A 339 12.15 3.22 23.44
C ASN A 339 12.51 1.80 22.94
N PRO A 340 13.00 1.67 21.70
CA PRO A 340 13.21 0.40 20.99
C PRO A 340 14.54 -0.28 21.38
N ALA A 341 14.78 -0.51 22.67
CA ALA A 341 16.02 -1.13 23.15
C ALA A 341 15.89 -2.61 23.53
N ALA A 342 14.70 -3.21 23.40
CA ALA A 342 14.49 -4.62 23.74
C ALA A 342 13.59 -5.32 22.72
N SER A 343 14.18 -5.74 21.60
CA SER A 343 13.67 -6.90 20.88
C SER A 343 14.62 -8.08 21.13
N PRO A 344 14.11 -9.27 21.46
CA PRO A 344 14.94 -10.46 21.46
C PRO A 344 15.36 -10.74 20.02
N ALA A 345 16.65 -10.97 19.84
CA ALA A 345 17.23 -11.34 18.55
C ALA A 345 16.44 -12.50 17.93
N ILE A 346 16.01 -12.32 16.68
CA ILE A 346 15.44 -13.39 15.87
C ILE A 346 16.54 -14.43 15.65
N ALA A 347 16.54 -15.49 16.46
CA ALA A 347 17.32 -16.68 16.22
C ALA A 347 16.72 -17.41 15.01
N MET A 348 17.23 -17.14 13.82
CA MET A 348 16.98 -18.00 12.67
C MET A 348 17.70 -19.33 12.90
N ASN A 349 16.91 -20.39 12.86
CA ASN A 349 17.27 -21.78 13.03
C ASN A 349 18.27 -22.23 11.94
N GLU A 350 19.58 -22.08 12.18
CA GLU A 350 20.64 -22.79 11.46
C GLU A 350 20.70 -24.25 11.95
N LYS A 351 19.76 -25.08 11.48
CA LYS A 351 19.91 -26.54 11.51
C LYS A 351 19.60 -27.12 10.15
N SER A 352 20.54 -26.96 9.23
CA SER A 352 20.67 -27.78 8.02
C SER A 352 21.96 -27.42 7.27
N ASN A 353 23.15 -27.63 7.87
CA ASN A 353 24.38 -27.83 7.08
C ASN A 353 25.63 -28.30 7.87
N GLN A 354 25.50 -29.19 8.86
CA GLN A 354 26.67 -29.73 9.57
C GLN A 354 26.75 -31.26 9.70
N GLU A 355 25.95 -32.02 8.94
CA GLU A 355 26.03 -33.50 8.96
C GLU A 355 26.49 -34.13 7.63
N LYS A 356 27.23 -33.41 6.79
CA LYS A 356 27.82 -34.00 5.56
C LYS A 356 29.32 -33.79 5.34
N THR A 357 30.06 -33.38 6.36
CA THR A 357 31.52 -33.15 6.22
C THR A 357 32.37 -33.84 7.29
N THR A 358 31.92 -34.99 7.80
CA THR A 358 32.74 -35.81 8.73
C THR A 358 32.57 -37.31 8.48
N GLN A 359 32.65 -37.74 7.22
CA GLN A 359 32.81 -39.16 6.93
C GLN A 359 33.58 -39.43 5.64
N GLU A 360 34.72 -38.76 5.45
CA GLU A 360 35.79 -39.19 4.54
C GLU A 360 37.11 -38.72 5.16
N GLY A 361 37.81 -39.62 5.87
CA GLY A 361 39.15 -39.34 6.40
C GLY A 361 39.51 -39.92 7.77
N ARG A 362 39.36 -41.24 7.98
CA ARG A 362 40.31 -42.11 8.73
C ARG A 362 39.71 -43.49 9.00
N ALA A 363 40.22 -44.48 8.27
CA ALA A 363 40.58 -45.86 8.67
C ALA A 363 40.44 -46.77 7.45
#